data_AF-A0A9P8XTN6-F1
#
_entry.id   AF-A0A9P8XTN6-F1
#
_cell.length_a   1.000
_cell.length_b   1.000
_cell.length_c   1.000
_cell.angle_alpha   90.00
_cell.angle_beta   90.00
_cell.angle_gamma   90.00
#
_symmetry.space_group_name_H-M   'P 1'
#
loop_
_entity.id
_entity.type
_entity.pdbx_description
1 polymer ?
#
loop_
_entity_poly.entity_id
_entity_poly.type
_entity_poly.pdbx_seq_one_letter_code
_entity_poly.pdbx_strand_id
1 'polypeptide(L)'
;FIYLEDVLYYVYCQPKCPPHMYGCPTVVGWWDKSGSSADSQPVKNAYEFFALVRSIWDRSGSCHMFKSRLAKLLTSAPLCTTAIPVTKVVGFGLGDFSTTASEKWLKENMDYMEEIEQDLDYPERTPELEVKGLCTHHAMALTMASVVETIQKKQHGAQRGRHIKLLTQEPAYTPAMETMLKEIGNFDIVGKYGASGFAELDDNCIVFAPFVNAPVKQIMADLSRPAIIICNQI
;
A
#
# COMPACT_ATOMS: atom_id res chain seq x y z
N PHE A 1 -15.59 22.52 -16.90
CA PHE A 1 -15.88 21.55 -17.97
C PHE A 1 -14.69 21.56 -18.90
N ILE A 2 -13.88 20.50 -18.90
CA ILE A 2 -12.74 20.35 -19.81
C ILE A 2 -13.30 19.73 -21.09
N TYR A 3 -12.98 20.31 -22.24
CA TYR A 3 -13.54 19.88 -23.52
C TYR A 3 -12.86 18.58 -23.97
N LEU A 4 -13.60 17.74 -24.71
CA LEU A 4 -13.12 16.44 -25.21
C LEU A 4 -11.85 16.57 -26.07
N GLU A 5 -11.66 17.73 -26.72
CA GLU A 5 -10.48 18.04 -27.53
C GLU A 5 -9.21 18.26 -26.68
N ASP A 6 -9.35 18.81 -25.47
CA ASP A 6 -8.22 19.00 -24.55
C ASP A 6 -7.71 17.64 -24.03
N VAL A 7 -8.62 16.69 -23.81
CA VAL A 7 -8.29 15.31 -23.38
C VAL A 7 -7.50 14.58 -24.46
N LEU A 8 -7.87 14.74 -25.74
CA LEU A 8 -7.15 14.13 -26.87
C LEU A 8 -5.75 14.72 -27.03
N TYR A 9 -5.57 16.02 -26.82
CA TYR A 9 -4.25 16.64 -26.91
C TYR A 9 -3.26 16.06 -25.87
N TYR A 10 -3.69 15.84 -24.64
CA TYR A 10 -2.86 15.20 -23.60
C TYR A 10 -2.55 13.72 -23.85
N VAL A 11 -3.43 13.01 -24.58
CA VAL A 11 -3.20 11.61 -24.98
C VAL A 11 -2.17 11.49 -26.10
N TYR A 12 -2.09 12.48 -26.99
CA TYR A 12 -1.19 12.46 -28.16
C TYR A 12 0.15 13.18 -27.96
N CYS A 13 0.23 14.15 -27.03
CA CYS A 13 1.46 14.84 -26.71
C CYS A 13 2.29 14.06 -25.67
N GLN A 14 3.11 13.16 -26.19
CA GLN A 14 4.09 12.28 -25.53
C GLN A 14 4.42 12.55 -24.04
N PRO A 15 3.90 11.72 -23.11
CA PRO A 15 4.61 11.43 -21.88
C PRO A 15 5.78 10.49 -22.17
N LYS A 16 6.87 10.58 -21.40
CA LYS A 16 8.01 9.63 -21.40
C LYS A 16 7.57 8.25 -20.89
N CYS A 17 6.65 7.59 -21.58
CA CYS A 17 6.09 6.29 -21.20
C CYS A 17 6.38 5.22 -22.24
N PRO A 18 6.57 3.95 -21.83
CA PRO A 18 6.81 2.84 -22.75
C PRO A 18 5.69 2.63 -23.78
N PRO A 19 6.00 2.08 -24.97
CA PRO A 19 5.08 2.04 -26.10
C PRO A 19 3.77 1.27 -25.90
N HIS A 20 3.70 0.42 -24.88
CA HIS A 20 2.52 -0.39 -24.55
C HIS A 20 1.45 0.37 -23.74
N MET A 21 1.69 1.64 -23.37
CA MET A 21 0.71 2.48 -22.67
C MET A 21 0.03 3.54 -23.56
N TYR A 22 0.29 3.53 -24.87
CA TYR A 22 -0.40 4.42 -25.82
C TYR A 22 -1.86 3.97 -25.99
N GLY A 23 -2.81 4.86 -25.68
CA GLY A 23 -4.25 4.65 -25.90
C GLY A 23 -5.11 4.40 -24.65
N CYS A 24 -4.53 4.42 -23.45
CA CYS A 24 -5.33 4.43 -22.22
C CYS A 24 -5.69 5.88 -21.83
N PRO A 25 -6.97 6.30 -21.88
CA PRO A 25 -7.38 7.67 -21.52
C PRO A 25 -7.17 7.97 -20.03
N THR A 26 -6.99 6.93 -19.22
CA THR A 26 -6.65 7.04 -17.81
C THR A 26 -5.16 6.75 -17.65
N VAL A 27 -4.32 7.76 -17.86
CA VAL A 27 -3.03 7.78 -17.19
C VAL A 27 -3.36 7.93 -15.71
N VAL A 28 -3.49 6.80 -15.00
CA VAL A 28 -3.57 6.81 -13.55
C VAL A 28 -2.27 7.46 -13.09
N GLY A 29 -2.37 8.72 -12.69
CA GLY A 29 -1.28 9.47 -12.12
C GLY A 29 -0.91 8.81 -10.80
N TRP A 30 -0.02 7.82 -10.88
CA TRP A 30 0.67 7.28 -9.72
C TRP A 30 1.77 8.27 -9.30
N TRP A 31 1.44 9.56 -9.18
CA TRP A 31 2.36 10.47 -8.52
C TRP A 31 2.42 10.00 -7.07
N ASP A 32 3.52 9.34 -6.75
CA ASP A 32 3.81 9.06 -5.38
C ASP A 32 4.17 10.40 -4.72
N LYS A 33 3.51 10.69 -3.59
CA LYS A 33 3.97 11.74 -2.69
C LYS A 33 5.20 11.28 -1.89
N SER A 34 5.83 10.13 -2.17
CA SER A 34 6.99 9.64 -1.41
C SER A 34 8.31 10.37 -1.67
N GLY A 35 8.37 11.32 -2.59
CA GLY A 35 9.58 12.14 -2.77
C GLY A 35 10.81 11.39 -3.25
N SER A 36 10.65 10.20 -3.83
CA SER A 36 11.74 9.48 -4.50
C SER A 36 12.25 10.30 -5.70
N SER A 37 13.46 10.83 -5.56
CA SER A 37 14.16 11.59 -6.60
C SER A 37 15.63 11.20 -6.61
N ALA A 38 16.41 11.69 -7.58
CA ALA A 38 17.84 11.40 -7.69
C ALA A 38 18.64 11.75 -6.40
N ASP A 39 18.08 12.61 -5.55
CA ASP A 39 18.74 13.12 -4.34
C ASP A 39 18.33 12.36 -3.05
N SER A 40 17.42 11.39 -3.13
CA SER A 40 16.97 10.57 -2.00
C SER A 40 18.14 9.78 -1.39
N GLN A 41 18.27 9.82 -0.05
CA GLN A 41 19.37 9.15 0.65
C GLN A 41 18.93 7.77 1.15
N PRO A 42 19.77 6.73 1.05
CA PRO A 42 19.47 5.43 1.65
C PRO A 42 19.31 5.53 3.17
N VAL A 43 18.26 4.90 3.71
CA VAL A 43 18.10 4.73 5.15
C VAL A 43 19.09 3.67 5.62
N LYS A 44 20.04 4.08 6.47
CA LYS A 44 21.01 3.15 7.07
C LYS A 44 20.25 2.17 7.98
N ASN A 45 20.57 0.87 7.87
CA ASN A 45 19.96 -0.19 8.68
C ASN A 45 18.44 -0.31 8.51
N ALA A 46 17.92 -0.12 7.29
CA ALA A 46 16.49 -0.17 6.99
C ALA A 46 15.82 -1.49 7.45
N TYR A 47 16.54 -2.62 7.37
CA TYR A 47 16.06 -3.91 7.86
C TYR A 47 15.82 -3.92 9.37
N GLU A 48 16.83 -3.50 10.14
CA GLU A 48 16.78 -3.45 11.59
C GLU A 48 15.72 -2.44 12.06
N PHE A 49 15.63 -1.31 11.36
CA PHE A 49 14.61 -0.30 11.65
C PHE A 49 13.20 -0.82 11.37
N PHE A 50 12.98 -1.48 10.23
CA PHE A 50 11.70 -2.13 9.93
C PHE A 50 11.35 -3.19 10.98
N ALA A 51 12.31 -4.03 11.39
CA ALA A 51 12.10 -5.03 12.42
C ALA A 51 11.71 -4.39 13.77
N LEU A 52 12.34 -3.28 14.14
CA LEU A 52 11.98 -2.50 15.32
C LEU A 52 10.57 -1.93 15.22
N VAL A 53 10.23 -1.24 14.12
CA VAL A 53 8.90 -0.66 13.91
C VAL A 53 7.81 -1.74 13.91
N ARG A 54 8.05 -2.87 13.23
CA ARG A 54 7.15 -4.03 13.26
C ARG A 54 6.96 -4.55 14.68
N SER A 55 8.04 -4.67 15.45
CA SER A 55 7.97 -5.10 16.86
C SER A 55 7.15 -4.14 17.73
N ILE A 56 7.28 -2.83 17.51
CA ILE A 56 6.49 -1.80 18.19
C ILE A 56 5.01 -1.91 17.77
N TRP A 57 4.74 -2.00 16.47
CA TRP A 57 3.39 -2.19 15.93
C TRP A 57 2.73 -3.42 16.55
N ASP A 58 3.39 -4.58 16.51
CA ASP A 58 2.83 -5.84 17.00
C ASP A 58 2.46 -5.83 18.49
N ARG A 59 3.20 -5.06 19.31
CA ARG A 59 2.90 -4.88 20.74
C ARG A 59 1.85 -3.81 21.03
N SER A 60 1.51 -2.98 20.05
CA SER A 60 0.63 -1.82 20.25
C SER A 60 -0.82 -2.24 20.48
N GLY A 61 -1.56 -1.42 21.26
CA GLY A 61 -3.01 -1.56 21.40
C GLY A 61 -3.75 -1.44 20.05
N SER A 62 -3.26 -0.58 19.16
CA SER A 62 -3.80 -0.39 17.81
C SER A 62 -3.73 -1.68 16.98
N CYS A 63 -2.61 -2.41 17.01
CA CYS A 63 -2.48 -3.69 16.32
C CYS A 63 -3.43 -4.75 16.90
N HIS A 64 -3.57 -4.83 18.22
CA HIS A 64 -4.54 -5.75 18.85
C HIS A 64 -5.98 -5.44 18.42
N MET A 65 -6.37 -4.15 18.42
CA MET A 65 -7.70 -3.72 17.96
C MET A 65 -7.89 -4.00 16.48
N PHE A 66 -6.87 -3.76 15.66
CA PHE A 66 -6.88 -4.02 14.23
C PHE A 66 -7.09 -5.52 13.94
N LYS A 67 -6.29 -6.39 14.58
CA LYS A 67 -6.43 -7.86 14.51
C LYS A 67 -7.84 -8.30 14.91
N SER A 68 -8.38 -7.76 16.02
CA SER A 68 -9.72 -8.11 16.52
C SER A 68 -10.84 -7.70 15.57
N ARG A 69 -10.81 -6.46 15.06
CA ARG A 69 -11.82 -5.95 14.11
C ARG A 69 -11.78 -6.70 12.79
N LEU A 70 -10.58 -6.90 12.24
CA LEU A 70 -10.40 -7.64 11.00
C LEU A 70 -10.92 -9.08 11.13
N ALA A 71 -10.57 -9.76 12.23
CA ALA A 71 -11.06 -11.10 12.48
C ALA A 71 -12.60 -11.15 12.57
N LYS A 72 -13.23 -10.21 13.28
CA LYS A 72 -14.68 -10.09 13.32
C LYS A 72 -15.28 -9.90 11.92
N LEU A 73 -14.75 -8.99 11.10
CA LEU A 73 -15.28 -8.74 9.76
C LEU A 73 -15.22 -10.00 8.89
N LEU A 74 -14.11 -10.74 8.96
CA LEU A 74 -13.91 -11.96 8.16
C LEU A 74 -14.76 -13.14 8.63
N THR A 75 -15.18 -13.19 9.90
CA THR A 75 -15.96 -14.29 10.46
C THR A 75 -17.45 -13.99 10.64
N SER A 76 -17.87 -12.71 10.59
CA SER A 76 -19.24 -12.30 10.91
C SER A 76 -20.15 -12.09 9.69
N ALA A 77 -19.80 -12.63 8.52
CA ALA A 77 -20.60 -12.48 7.31
C ALA A 77 -22.02 -13.09 7.50
N PRO A 78 -23.11 -12.31 7.46
CA PRO A 78 -24.47 -12.77 7.83
C PRO A 78 -25.04 -13.88 6.93
N LEU A 79 -24.43 -14.14 5.77
CA LEU A 79 -24.92 -15.04 4.72
C LEU A 79 -24.06 -16.29 4.53
N CYS A 80 -22.90 -16.41 5.20
CA CYS A 80 -22.03 -17.58 5.08
C CYS A 80 -21.83 -18.25 6.44
N THR A 81 -22.07 -19.56 6.49
CA THR A 81 -21.70 -20.42 7.63
C THR A 81 -20.19 -20.65 7.74
N THR A 82 -19.41 -20.11 6.79
CA THR A 82 -17.95 -20.19 6.70
C THR A 82 -17.35 -18.79 6.59
N ALA A 83 -16.11 -18.58 7.05
CA ALA A 83 -15.47 -17.26 6.90
C ALA A 83 -15.23 -16.92 5.43
N ILE A 84 -15.04 -15.63 5.16
CA ILE A 84 -14.74 -15.12 3.82
C ILE A 84 -13.41 -15.74 3.34
N PRO A 85 -13.36 -16.41 2.17
CA PRO A 85 -12.21 -17.19 1.74
C PRO A 85 -11.11 -16.30 1.10
N VAL A 86 -10.56 -15.38 1.87
CA VAL A 86 -9.50 -14.48 1.42
C VAL A 86 -8.24 -15.27 1.03
N THR A 87 -7.66 -14.97 -0.13
CA THR A 87 -6.46 -15.63 -0.68
C THR A 87 -5.26 -14.71 -0.81
N LYS A 88 -5.48 -13.39 -0.84
CA LYS A 88 -4.44 -12.39 -1.05
C LYS A 88 -4.76 -11.05 -0.40
N VAL A 89 -3.72 -10.30 -0.07
CA VAL A 89 -3.77 -8.88 0.26
C VAL A 89 -3.10 -8.12 -0.87
N VAL A 90 -3.77 -7.10 -1.39
CA VAL A 90 -3.26 -6.25 -2.46
C VAL A 90 -3.06 -4.84 -1.91
N GLY A 91 -1.80 -4.47 -1.75
CA GLY A 91 -1.35 -3.16 -1.28
C GLY A 91 -1.16 -2.18 -2.45
N PHE A 92 -1.72 -0.99 -2.33
CA PHE A 92 -1.44 0.12 -3.24
C PHE A 92 -0.81 1.26 -2.46
N GLY A 93 0.31 1.78 -2.95
CA GLY A 93 0.94 2.97 -2.36
C GLY A 93 1.42 2.76 -0.93
N LEU A 94 2.09 1.63 -0.65
CA LEU A 94 2.59 1.36 0.71
C LEU A 94 3.86 2.18 1.04
N GLY A 95 4.50 2.77 0.01
CA GLY A 95 5.69 3.61 0.11
C GLY A 95 6.99 2.83 0.30
N ASP A 96 8.08 3.45 -0.16
CA ASP A 96 9.46 2.96 -0.07
C ASP A 96 10.11 3.45 1.24
N PHE A 97 10.46 2.54 2.15
CA PHE A 97 11.16 2.90 3.41
C PHE A 97 12.68 2.67 3.35
N SER A 98 13.21 2.33 2.18
CA SER A 98 14.65 2.14 1.95
C SER A 98 15.39 3.46 1.72
N THR A 99 14.66 4.53 1.43
CA THR A 99 15.20 5.86 1.16
C THR A 99 14.39 6.94 1.87
N THR A 100 15.03 8.07 2.16
CA THR A 100 14.35 9.27 2.67
C THR A 100 13.74 10.08 1.54
N ALA A 101 12.80 10.95 1.88
CA ALA A 101 12.35 11.98 0.96
C ALA A 101 13.54 12.89 0.59
N SER A 102 13.54 13.43 -0.63
CA SER A 102 14.54 14.42 -1.00
C SER A 102 14.23 15.78 -0.38
N GLU A 103 15.27 16.57 -0.11
CA GLU A 103 15.10 17.95 0.38
C GLU A 103 14.22 18.80 -0.54
N LYS A 104 14.31 18.57 -1.85
CA LYS A 104 13.49 19.26 -2.83
C LYS A 104 12.01 18.93 -2.64
N TRP A 105 11.68 17.64 -2.50
CA TRP A 105 10.31 17.22 -2.25
C TRP A 105 9.78 17.78 -0.93
N LEU A 106 10.60 17.76 0.12
CA LEU A 106 10.24 18.33 1.42
C LEU A 106 9.90 19.83 1.32
N LYS A 107 10.68 20.60 0.56
CA LYS A 107 10.44 22.03 0.33
C LYS A 107 9.18 22.29 -0.50
N GLU A 108 8.93 21.47 -1.51
CA GLU A 108 7.76 21.60 -2.39
C GLU A 108 6.44 21.16 -1.73
N ASN A 109 6.51 20.39 -0.64
CA ASN A 109 5.34 19.89 0.10
C ASN A 109 5.27 20.43 1.54
N MET A 110 6.01 21.51 1.83
CA MET A 110 6.14 22.07 3.18
C MET A 110 4.78 22.50 3.74
N ASP A 111 3.93 23.15 2.95
CA ASP A 111 2.58 23.58 3.36
C ASP A 111 1.67 22.40 3.77
N TYR A 112 1.81 21.24 3.09
CA TYR A 112 1.08 20.01 3.43
C TYR A 112 1.59 19.37 4.73
N MET A 113 2.87 19.55 5.05
CA MET A 113 3.49 19.02 6.26
C MET A 113 3.24 19.94 7.47
N GLU A 114 3.18 21.27 7.26
CA GLU A 114 2.83 22.23 8.32
C GLU A 114 1.41 22.01 8.87
N GLU A 115 0.44 21.63 8.03
CA GLU A 115 -0.91 21.25 8.49
C GLU A 115 -0.91 19.98 9.36
N ILE A 116 0.04 19.05 9.16
CA ILE A 116 0.19 17.82 9.96
C ILE A 116 0.97 18.10 11.25
N GLU A 117 1.92 19.03 11.22
CA GLU A 117 2.82 19.39 12.32
C GLU A 117 2.17 20.32 13.36
N GLN A 118 1.11 21.06 13.01
CA GLN A 118 0.43 21.99 13.95
C GLN A 118 -0.26 21.31 15.15
N ASP A 119 -0.45 19.98 15.14
CA ASP A 119 -1.19 19.25 16.19
C ASP A 119 -0.30 18.52 17.23
N LEU A 120 1.04 18.47 17.06
CA LEU A 120 1.93 17.71 17.96
C LEU A 120 3.29 18.40 18.15
N ASP A 121 3.81 18.37 19.39
CA ASP A 121 5.19 18.74 19.77
C ASP A 121 6.18 17.77 19.09
N TYR A 122 6.49 18.03 17.82
CA TYR A 122 7.20 17.10 16.95
C TYR A 122 8.71 17.15 17.23
N PRO A 123 9.36 16.02 17.55
CA PRO A 123 10.80 15.99 17.73
C PRO A 123 11.52 16.30 16.41
N GLU A 124 12.79 16.70 16.51
CA GLU A 124 13.68 16.99 15.39
C GLU A 124 13.59 15.88 14.31
N ARG A 125 13.37 16.25 13.04
CA ARG A 125 13.18 15.28 11.95
C ARG A 125 14.41 14.39 11.81
N THR A 126 14.20 13.09 11.95
CA THR A 126 15.19 12.07 11.59
C THR A 126 14.67 11.24 10.40
N PRO A 127 15.56 10.74 9.53
CA PRO A 127 15.23 9.78 8.47
C PRO A 127 14.30 8.64 8.91
N GLU A 128 14.52 8.13 10.11
CA GLU A 128 13.75 7.07 10.74
C GLU A 128 12.29 7.48 11.01
N LEU A 129 12.08 8.72 11.44
CA LEU A 129 10.75 9.24 11.73
C LEU A 129 9.94 9.45 10.43
N GLU A 130 10.60 9.88 9.34
CA GLU A 130 9.99 10.01 8.02
C GLU A 130 9.46 8.68 7.48
N VAL A 131 10.27 7.62 7.59
CA VAL A 131 9.92 6.31 7.02
C VAL A 131 9.12 5.41 7.96
N LYS A 132 8.93 5.79 9.23
CA LYS A 132 8.18 5.01 10.23
C LYS A 132 6.75 4.71 9.79
N GLY A 133 6.07 5.69 9.17
CA GLY A 133 4.71 5.49 8.64
C GLY A 133 4.68 4.42 7.56
N LEU A 134 5.62 4.49 6.63
CA LEU A 134 5.80 3.54 5.54
C LEU A 134 6.06 2.12 6.07
N CYS A 135 7.02 1.98 7.01
CA CYS A 135 7.27 0.73 7.73
C CYS A 135 5.98 0.17 8.38
N THR A 136 5.16 1.05 8.96
CA THR A 136 3.90 0.65 9.62
C THR A 136 2.89 0.10 8.61
N HIS A 137 2.78 0.68 7.41
CA HIS A 137 1.89 0.16 6.36
C HIS A 137 2.25 -1.28 5.97
N HIS A 138 3.54 -1.56 5.77
CA HIS A 138 4.01 -2.91 5.47
C HIS A 138 3.75 -3.89 6.62
N ALA A 139 3.95 -3.45 7.87
CA ALA A 139 3.62 -4.25 9.06
C ALA A 139 2.10 -4.53 9.17
N MET A 140 1.25 -3.59 8.78
CA MET A 140 -0.20 -3.78 8.71
C MET A 140 -0.59 -4.82 7.64
N ALA A 141 -0.01 -4.76 6.45
CA ALA A 141 -0.26 -5.75 5.39
C ALA A 141 0.12 -7.17 5.84
N LEU A 142 1.29 -7.33 6.46
CA LEU A 142 1.72 -8.60 7.07
C LEU A 142 0.76 -9.06 8.17
N THR A 143 0.26 -8.13 8.98
CA THR A 143 -0.73 -8.42 10.01
C THR A 143 -2.04 -8.94 9.41
N MET A 144 -2.52 -8.35 8.31
CA MET A 144 -3.73 -8.82 7.62
C MET A 144 -3.57 -10.25 7.15
N ALA A 145 -2.46 -10.58 6.47
CA ALA A 145 -2.17 -11.94 6.03
C ALA A 145 -2.14 -12.91 7.21
N SER A 146 -1.43 -12.58 8.28
CA SER A 146 -1.33 -13.42 9.48
C SER A 146 -2.70 -13.69 10.15
N VAL A 147 -3.59 -12.68 10.20
CA VAL A 147 -4.94 -12.84 10.74
C VAL A 147 -5.76 -13.80 9.88
N VAL A 148 -5.74 -13.63 8.56
CA VAL A 148 -6.45 -14.51 7.62
C VAL A 148 -5.95 -15.95 7.74
N GLU A 149 -4.63 -16.16 7.74
CA GLU A 149 -4.04 -17.49 7.91
C GLU A 149 -4.45 -18.15 9.23
N THR A 150 -4.50 -17.37 10.31
CA THR A 150 -4.93 -17.85 11.63
C THR A 150 -6.38 -18.31 11.60
N ILE A 151 -7.27 -17.58 10.92
CA ILE A 151 -8.67 -17.95 10.76
C ILE A 151 -8.79 -19.23 9.92
N GLN A 152 -8.09 -19.30 8.79
CA GLN A 152 -8.11 -20.48 7.92
C GLN A 152 -7.59 -21.74 8.63
N LYS A 153 -6.50 -21.63 9.41
CA LYS A 153 -5.98 -22.74 10.22
C LYS A 153 -6.99 -23.23 11.24
N LYS A 154 -7.75 -22.33 11.87
CA LYS A 154 -8.82 -22.69 12.81
C LYS A 154 -10.00 -23.39 12.13
N GLN A 155 -10.34 -22.99 10.90
CA GLN A 155 -11.50 -23.53 10.19
C GLN A 155 -11.23 -24.85 9.45
N HIS A 156 -10.03 -24.99 8.87
CA HIS A 156 -9.70 -26.10 7.99
C HIS A 156 -8.63 -27.04 8.55
N GLY A 157 -8.09 -26.75 9.73
CA GLY A 157 -7.00 -27.48 10.36
C GLY A 157 -5.62 -27.04 9.85
N ALA A 158 -4.56 -27.34 10.62
CA ALA A 158 -3.19 -26.88 10.35
C ALA A 158 -2.63 -27.34 8.99
N GLN A 159 -3.11 -28.44 8.43
CA GLN A 159 -2.65 -28.99 7.14
C GLN A 159 -3.33 -28.36 5.92
N ARG A 160 -4.37 -27.54 6.09
CA ARG A 160 -5.10 -26.86 4.99
C ARG A 160 -5.01 -25.35 5.03
N GLY A 161 -4.31 -24.76 6.00
CA GLY A 161 -4.05 -23.31 6.00
C GLY A 161 -3.27 -22.92 4.75
N ARG A 162 -3.87 -22.12 3.88
CA ARG A 162 -3.19 -21.60 2.69
C ARG A 162 -2.36 -20.39 3.08
N HIS A 163 -1.17 -20.29 2.51
CA HIS A 163 -0.37 -19.07 2.58
C HIS A 163 -1.11 -17.94 1.85
N ILE A 164 -1.17 -16.77 2.48
CA ILE A 164 -1.82 -15.60 1.88
C ILE A 164 -0.82 -14.83 1.04
N LYS A 165 -1.13 -14.62 -0.23
CA LYS A 165 -0.25 -13.85 -1.12
C LYS A 165 -0.26 -12.38 -0.70
N LEU A 166 0.92 -11.78 -0.63
CA LEU A 166 1.09 -10.35 -0.40
C LEU A 166 1.50 -9.72 -1.72
N LEU A 167 0.61 -8.96 -2.33
CA LEU A 167 0.87 -8.24 -3.57
C LEU A 167 1.00 -6.76 -3.24
N THR A 168 1.92 -6.06 -3.89
CA THR A 168 2.03 -4.60 -3.73
C THR A 168 2.33 -3.90 -5.05
N GLN A 169 1.71 -2.75 -5.26
CA GLN A 169 2.00 -1.85 -6.36
C GLN A 169 2.39 -0.46 -5.80
N GLU A 170 3.66 -0.12 -6.00
CA GLU A 170 4.26 1.17 -5.66
C GLU A 170 5.30 1.54 -6.73
N PRO A 171 5.02 2.53 -7.59
CA PRO A 171 5.99 2.95 -8.61
C PRO A 171 7.30 3.49 -8.05
N ALA A 172 7.28 4.01 -6.81
CA ALA A 172 8.47 4.55 -6.15
C ALA A 172 9.42 3.50 -5.58
N TYR A 173 9.10 2.20 -5.64
CA TYR A 173 10.03 1.18 -5.12
C TYR A 173 11.37 1.21 -5.86
N THR A 174 12.41 1.40 -5.05
CA THR A 174 13.80 1.21 -5.43
C THR A 174 14.13 -0.29 -5.46
N PRO A 175 15.14 -0.72 -6.24
CA PRO A 175 15.58 -2.12 -6.25
C PRO A 175 15.97 -2.67 -4.86
N ALA A 176 16.48 -1.80 -3.98
CA ALA A 176 16.76 -2.16 -2.59
C ALA A 176 15.48 -2.53 -1.86
N MET A 177 14.45 -1.68 -1.94
CA MET A 177 13.13 -1.95 -1.37
C MET A 177 12.49 -3.21 -1.96
N GLU A 178 12.58 -3.42 -3.27
CA GLU A 178 12.05 -4.63 -3.92
C GLU A 178 12.69 -5.91 -3.36
N THR A 179 14.00 -5.86 -3.04
CA THR A 179 14.73 -6.97 -2.42
C THR A 179 14.29 -7.19 -0.99
N MET A 180 14.22 -6.11 -0.18
CA MET A 180 13.75 -6.20 1.21
C MET A 180 12.36 -6.80 1.31
N LEU A 181 11.43 -6.37 0.46
CA LEU A 181 10.05 -6.85 0.43
C LEU A 181 9.93 -8.35 0.18
N LYS A 182 10.79 -8.91 -0.68
CA LYS A 182 10.85 -10.36 -0.90
C LYS A 182 11.33 -11.08 0.36
N GLU A 183 12.27 -10.52 1.10
CA GLU A 183 12.87 -11.17 2.27
C GLU A 183 12.00 -11.07 3.53
N ILE A 184 11.39 -9.92 3.81
CA ILE A 184 10.65 -9.67 5.07
C ILE A 184 9.25 -10.29 5.11
N GLY A 185 8.70 -10.60 3.92
CA GLY A 185 7.30 -10.99 3.77
C GLY A 185 6.96 -11.74 2.49
N ASN A 186 7.93 -12.00 1.61
CA ASN A 186 7.69 -12.62 0.30
C ASN A 186 6.59 -11.88 -0.50
N PHE A 187 6.71 -10.54 -0.55
CA PHE A 187 5.81 -9.71 -1.35
C PHE A 187 6.11 -9.87 -2.84
N ASP A 188 5.06 -10.05 -3.63
CA ASP A 188 5.11 -9.95 -5.08
C ASP A 188 4.78 -8.52 -5.50
N ILE A 189 5.67 -7.92 -6.29
CA ILE A 189 5.51 -6.55 -6.77
C ILE A 189 4.80 -6.59 -8.11
N VAL A 190 3.57 -6.08 -8.15
CA VAL A 190 2.68 -6.23 -9.30
C VAL A 190 2.59 -4.93 -10.09
N GLY A 191 3.26 -4.92 -11.24
CA GLY A 191 3.28 -3.81 -12.19
C GLY A 191 3.93 -2.54 -11.64
N LYS A 192 5.17 -2.28 -12.05
CA LYS A 192 5.83 -0.99 -11.75
C LYS A 192 5.08 0.21 -12.35
N TYR A 193 4.31 -0.02 -13.41
CA TYR A 193 3.51 0.97 -14.12
C TYR A 193 2.16 0.39 -14.56
N GLY A 194 1.17 1.25 -14.78
CA GLY A 194 -0.13 0.86 -15.32
C GLY A 194 -1.11 0.31 -14.27
N ALA A 195 -1.97 -0.61 -14.67
CA ALA A 195 -3.10 -1.10 -13.86
C ALA A 195 -2.93 -2.55 -13.36
N SER A 196 -1.71 -3.09 -13.31
CA SER A 196 -1.49 -4.51 -13.02
C SER A 196 -1.99 -4.93 -11.64
N GLY A 197 -1.80 -4.13 -10.59
CA GLY A 197 -2.35 -4.43 -9.27
C GLY A 197 -3.89 -4.46 -9.27
N PHE A 198 -4.54 -3.67 -10.13
CA PHE A 198 -6.00 -3.73 -10.29
C PHE A 198 -6.45 -5.03 -10.98
N ALA A 199 -5.64 -5.59 -11.87
CA ALA A 199 -5.93 -6.87 -12.51
C ALA A 199 -5.87 -8.05 -11.52
N GLU A 200 -5.21 -7.87 -10.37
CA GLU A 200 -5.13 -8.87 -9.31
C GLU A 200 -6.34 -8.83 -8.36
N LEU A 201 -7.29 -7.92 -8.55
CA LEU A 201 -8.42 -7.79 -7.64
C LEU A 201 -9.52 -8.79 -7.95
N ASP A 202 -10.04 -9.43 -6.91
CA ASP A 202 -11.19 -10.33 -6.96
C ASP A 202 -11.98 -10.30 -5.65
N ASP A 203 -13.07 -11.05 -5.59
CA ASP A 203 -13.95 -11.11 -4.40
C ASP A 203 -13.27 -11.78 -3.18
N ASN A 204 -12.10 -12.39 -3.38
CA ASN A 204 -11.33 -13.12 -2.37
C ASN A 204 -10.04 -12.38 -1.97
N CYS A 205 -9.99 -11.07 -2.16
CA CYS A 205 -8.85 -10.26 -1.74
C CYS A 205 -9.21 -9.22 -0.67
N ILE A 206 -8.20 -8.83 0.11
CA ILE A 206 -8.22 -7.60 0.91
C ILE A 206 -7.47 -6.54 0.12
N VAL A 207 -8.09 -5.39 -0.11
CA VAL A 207 -7.40 -4.22 -0.65
C VAL A 207 -6.95 -3.30 0.48
N PHE A 208 -5.68 -2.91 0.45
CA PHE A 208 -5.11 -1.97 1.39
C PHE A 208 -4.44 -0.80 0.64
N ALA A 209 -5.00 0.40 0.82
CA ALA A 209 -4.55 1.60 0.14
C ALA A 209 -4.61 2.80 1.11
N PRO A 210 -3.69 2.87 2.09
CA PRO A 210 -3.86 3.74 3.25
C PRO A 210 -3.76 5.23 2.91
N PHE A 211 -2.90 5.62 1.95
CA PHE A 211 -2.63 7.03 1.63
C PHE A 211 -2.41 7.29 0.13
N VAL A 212 -3.10 6.55 -0.74
CA VAL A 212 -2.99 6.74 -2.19
C VAL A 212 -3.77 7.98 -2.64
N ASN A 213 -3.17 8.80 -3.50
CA ASN A 213 -3.90 9.82 -4.26
C ASN A 213 -4.59 9.23 -5.50
N ALA A 214 -4.22 8.01 -5.89
CA ALA A 214 -4.89 7.31 -6.97
C ALA A 214 -6.36 7.05 -6.61
N PRO A 215 -7.29 7.13 -7.57
CA PRO A 215 -8.72 6.93 -7.33
C PRO A 215 -9.08 5.45 -7.15
N VAL A 216 -8.37 4.75 -6.26
CA VAL A 216 -8.49 3.29 -6.03
C VAL A 216 -9.94 2.91 -5.75
N LYS A 217 -10.67 3.67 -4.93
CA LYS A 217 -12.10 3.41 -4.65
C LYS A 217 -12.98 3.47 -5.91
N GLN A 218 -12.76 4.46 -6.77
CA GLN A 218 -13.57 4.64 -7.99
C GLN A 218 -13.26 3.53 -8.99
N ILE A 219 -11.98 3.22 -9.19
CA ILE A 219 -11.54 2.14 -10.08
C ILE A 219 -12.08 0.80 -9.59
N MET A 220 -12.00 0.52 -8.29
CA MET A 220 -12.48 -0.73 -7.72
C MET A 220 -13.99 -0.91 -7.85
N ALA A 221 -14.78 0.16 -7.67
CA ALA A 221 -16.23 0.09 -7.76
C ALA A 221 -16.72 -0.47 -9.11
N ASP A 222 -15.94 -0.26 -10.17
CA ASP A 222 -16.25 -0.71 -11.53
C ASP A 222 -15.59 -2.06 -11.89
N LEU A 223 -14.55 -2.49 -11.17
CA LEU A 223 -13.75 -3.67 -11.55
C LEU A 223 -14.05 -4.93 -10.72
N SER A 224 -14.19 -4.82 -9.39
CA SER A 224 -14.30 -5.99 -8.51
C SER A 224 -14.97 -5.66 -7.18
N ARG A 225 -15.37 -6.69 -6.41
CA ARG A 225 -15.96 -6.51 -5.07
C ARG A 225 -15.11 -7.21 -4.00
N PRO A 226 -13.93 -6.69 -3.65
CA PRO A 226 -13.07 -7.32 -2.64
C PRO A 226 -13.79 -7.56 -1.33
N ALA A 227 -13.38 -8.63 -0.65
CA ALA A 227 -13.89 -9.02 0.65
C ALA A 227 -13.82 -7.87 1.66
N ILE A 228 -12.70 -7.14 1.65
CA ILE A 228 -12.45 -6.00 2.55
C ILE A 228 -11.67 -4.94 1.77
N ILE A 229 -12.04 -3.69 2.00
CA ILE A 229 -11.36 -2.51 1.46
C ILE A 229 -10.96 -1.62 2.64
N ILE A 230 -9.66 -1.35 2.78
CA ILE A 230 -9.10 -0.45 3.78
C ILE A 230 -8.38 0.68 3.04
N CYS A 231 -8.95 1.88 3.09
CA CYS A 231 -8.42 3.06 2.43
C CYS A 231 -8.78 4.32 3.23
N ASN A 232 -8.08 5.43 2.97
CA ASN A 232 -8.41 6.74 3.55
C ASN A 232 -9.87 7.12 3.27
N GLN A 233 -10.48 7.92 4.14
CA GLN A 233 -11.74 8.58 3.81
C GLN A 233 -11.44 9.67 2.76
N ILE A 234 -12.28 9.74 1.72
CA ILE A 234 -12.27 10.86 0.77
C ILE A 234 -13.16 11.92 1.39
#